data_AF-A0A2V8UHV4-F1
#
_entry.id   AF-A0A2V8UHV4-F1
#
_cell.length_a   1.000
_cell.length_b   1.000
_cell.length_c   1.000
_cell.angle_alpha   90.00
_cell.angle_beta   90.00
_cell.angle_gamma   90.00
#
_symmetry.space_group_name_H-M   'P 1'
#
loop_
_entity.id
_entity.type
_entity.pdbx_description
1 polymer ?
#
loop_
_entity_poly.entity_id
_entity_poly.type
_entity_poly.pdbx_seq_one_letter_code
_entity_poly.pdbx_strand_id
1 'polypeptide(L)'
;RSTTIFALVNALGRRDRARGLELLDTLCREGEYLPLALAFLSTQFRLALVSKESGLRSSQQIVGHFSRAGVPMWSSRAEQIYQTVGKFSKEQLERGLKLIFAADRDLRSARPDDRIVMERFVLELTR
;
A
#
# COMPACT_ATOMS: atom_id res chain seq x y z
N ARG A 1 14.62 -6.66 2.54
CA ARG A 1 13.53 -6.28 3.48
C ARG A 1 12.34 -5.65 2.77
N SER A 2 12.52 -4.65 1.89
CA SER A 2 11.37 -4.05 1.16
C SER A 2 10.59 -5.03 0.27
N THR A 3 11.20 -6.14 -0.17
CA THR A 3 10.58 -7.14 -1.04
C THR A 3 9.28 -7.72 -0.47
N THR A 4 9.18 -7.95 0.84
CA THR A 4 8.00 -8.60 1.46
C THR A 4 6.80 -7.65 1.48
N ILE A 5 7.00 -6.37 1.83
CA ILE A 5 5.91 -5.37 1.80
C ILE A 5 5.44 -5.08 0.36
N PHE A 6 6.35 -5.06 -0.61
CA PHE A 6 5.98 -4.96 -2.02
C PHE A 6 5.27 -6.20 -2.54
N ALA A 7 5.69 -7.39 -2.11
CA ALA A 7 4.97 -8.62 -2.39
C ALA A 7 3.55 -8.56 -1.81
N LEU A 8 3.38 -8.00 -0.61
CA LEU A 8 2.07 -7.81 0.01
C LEU A 8 1.20 -6.86 -0.84
N VAL A 9 1.71 -5.69 -1.24
CA VAL A 9 1.02 -4.77 -2.16
C VAL A 9 0.59 -5.50 -3.44
N ASN A 10 1.47 -6.33 -3.99
CA ASN A 10 1.20 -7.08 -5.21
C ASN A 10 0.09 -8.11 -5.04
N ALA A 11 0.07 -8.83 -3.90
CA ALA A 11 -0.99 -9.78 -3.56
C ALA A 11 -2.34 -9.06 -3.37
N LEU A 12 -2.33 -7.93 -2.64
CA LEU A 12 -3.52 -7.09 -2.42
C LEU A 12 -4.10 -6.58 -3.74
N GLY A 13 -3.25 -6.11 -4.66
CA GLY A 13 -3.69 -5.64 -5.98
C GLY A 13 -4.28 -6.74 -6.87
N ARG A 14 -3.83 -7.99 -6.68
CA ARG A 14 -4.40 -9.16 -7.36
C ARG A 14 -5.62 -9.75 -6.65
N ARG A 15 -6.04 -9.16 -5.53
CA ARG A 15 -7.05 -9.73 -4.61
C ARG A 15 -6.70 -11.16 -4.16
N ASP A 16 -5.42 -11.50 -4.14
CA ASP A 16 -4.94 -12.79 -3.67
C ASP A 16 -4.86 -12.77 -2.15
N ARG A 17 -6.02 -13.04 -1.52
CA ARG A 17 -6.20 -13.01 -0.07
C ARG A 17 -5.31 -14.01 0.64
N ALA A 18 -5.25 -15.24 0.15
CA ALA A 18 -4.45 -16.30 0.75
C ALA A 18 -2.97 -15.88 0.79
N ARG A 19 -2.46 -15.42 -0.36
CA ARG A 19 -1.08 -14.93 -0.43
C ARG A 19 -0.85 -13.68 0.42
N GLY A 20 -1.83 -12.78 0.49
CA GLY A 20 -1.76 -11.59 1.33
C GLY A 20 -1.61 -11.93 2.82
N LEU A 21 -2.37 -12.90 3.31
CA LEU A 21 -2.29 -13.36 4.71
C LEU A 21 -0.98 -14.11 4.99
N GLU A 22 -0.49 -14.93 4.06
CA GLU A 22 0.83 -15.58 4.19
C GLU A 22 1.96 -14.54 4.30
N LEU A 23 1.93 -13.51 3.45
CA LEU A 23 2.94 -12.45 3.48
C LEU A 23 2.86 -11.62 4.75
N LEU A 24 1.65 -11.38 5.27
CA LEU A 24 1.46 -10.73 6.57
C LEU A 24 2.01 -11.59 7.71
N ASP A 25 1.78 -12.91 7.71
CA ASP A 25 2.34 -13.82 8.72
C ASP A 25 3.88 -13.79 8.71
N THR A 26 4.49 -13.76 7.51
CA THR A 26 5.94 -13.59 7.37
C THR A 26 6.43 -12.28 7.99
N LEU A 27 5.78 -11.13 7.68
CA LEU A 27 6.13 -9.84 8.27
C LEU A 27 6.06 -9.87 9.81
N CYS A 28 5.01 -10.49 10.36
CA CYS A 28 4.87 -10.64 11.82
C CYS A 28 6.01 -11.49 12.42
N ARG A 29 6.37 -12.61 11.79
CA ARG A 29 7.46 -13.49 12.25
C ARG A 29 8.83 -12.81 12.16
N GLU A 30 9.02 -11.96 11.17
CA GLU A 30 10.24 -11.15 10.99
C GLU A 30 10.32 -9.99 12.01
N GLY A 31 9.27 -9.77 12.82
CA GLY A 31 9.21 -8.70 13.80
C GLY A 31 9.05 -7.31 13.16
N GLU A 32 8.52 -7.24 11.94
CA GLU A 32 8.27 -5.96 11.26
C GLU A 32 7.22 -5.16 12.02
N TYR A 33 7.48 -3.85 12.16
CA TYR A 33 6.56 -2.95 12.86
C TYR A 33 5.36 -2.65 11.94
N LEU A 34 4.23 -3.32 12.19
CA LEU A 34 3.03 -3.26 11.34
C LEU A 34 2.48 -1.83 11.12
N PRO A 35 2.49 -0.91 12.12
CA PRO A 35 2.14 0.48 11.88
C PRO A 35 3.04 1.17 10.83
N LEU A 36 4.34 0.85 10.77
CA LEU A 36 5.23 1.37 9.74
C LEU A 36 4.90 0.81 8.36
N ALA A 37 4.59 -0.49 8.27
CA ALA A 37 4.13 -1.12 7.03
C ALA A 37 2.82 -0.47 6.53
N LEU A 38 1.89 -0.17 7.43
CA LEU A 38 0.64 0.52 7.11
C LEU A 38 0.88 1.97 6.63
N ALA A 39 1.79 2.71 7.28
CA ALA A 39 2.18 4.05 6.85
C ALA A 39 2.83 4.06 5.45
N PHE A 40 3.62 3.03 5.15
CA PHE A 40 4.17 2.81 3.81
C PHE A 40 3.07 2.58 2.78
N LEU A 41 2.13 1.66 3.03
CA LEU A 41 0.97 1.39 2.18
C LEU A 41 0.15 2.66 1.93
N SER A 42 -0.08 3.45 2.99
CA SER A 42 -0.78 4.73 2.96
C SER A 42 -0.14 5.69 1.95
N THR A 43 1.18 5.82 1.98
CA THR A 43 1.95 6.66 1.05
C THR A 43 1.88 6.12 -0.38
N GLN A 44 2.06 4.80 -0.55
CA GLN A 44 1.99 4.14 -1.85
C GLN A 44 0.62 4.37 -2.53
N PHE A 45 -0.48 4.22 -1.77
CA PHE A 45 -1.84 4.39 -2.29
C PHE A 45 -2.13 5.84 -2.66
N ARG A 46 -1.70 6.82 -1.84
CA ARG A 46 -1.85 8.25 -2.16
C ARG A 46 -1.14 8.62 -3.46
N LEU A 47 0.11 8.19 -3.62
CA LEU A 47 0.89 8.51 -4.83
C LEU A 47 0.31 7.82 -6.07
N ALA A 48 -0.17 6.57 -5.94
CA ALA A 48 -0.86 5.88 -7.02
C ALA A 48 -2.18 6.56 -7.41
N LEU A 49 -2.95 7.05 -6.42
CA LEU A 49 -4.20 7.76 -6.66
C LEU A 49 -3.96 9.07 -7.43
N VAL A 50 -3.04 9.90 -6.94
CA VAL A 50 -2.63 11.15 -7.64
C VAL A 50 -2.15 10.86 -9.06
N SER A 51 -1.38 9.77 -9.25
CA SER A 51 -0.91 9.37 -10.58
C SER A 51 -2.06 9.02 -11.53
N LYS A 52 -3.10 8.33 -11.05
CA LYS A 52 -4.29 8.03 -11.85
C LYS A 52 -5.10 9.28 -12.17
N GLU A 53 -5.34 10.12 -11.17
CA GLU A 53 -6.11 11.36 -11.34
C GLU A 53 -5.42 12.34 -12.29
N SER A 54 -4.09 12.35 -12.29
CA SER A 54 -3.27 13.14 -13.21
C SER A 54 -3.08 12.47 -14.59
N GLY A 55 -3.66 11.29 -14.82
CA GLY A 55 -3.57 10.57 -16.10
C GLY A 55 -2.16 10.11 -16.47
N LEU A 56 -1.28 9.85 -15.51
CA LEU A 56 0.10 9.43 -15.76
C LEU A 56 0.16 7.97 -16.25
N ARG A 57 0.84 7.75 -17.38
CA ARG A 57 0.87 6.49 -18.13
C ARG A 57 2.23 5.80 -18.15
N SER A 58 3.24 6.35 -17.48
CA SER A 58 4.58 5.73 -17.39
C SER A 58 5.29 6.10 -16.08
N SER A 59 6.29 5.31 -15.70
CA SER A 59 7.17 5.63 -14.57
C SER A 59 7.94 6.94 -14.79
N GLN A 60 8.37 7.24 -16.02
CA GLN A 60 9.01 8.53 -16.35
C GLN A 60 8.07 9.72 -16.11
N GLN A 61 6.78 9.61 -16.48
CA GLN A 61 5.80 10.65 -16.20
C GLN A 61 5.56 10.83 -14.70
N ILE A 62 5.58 9.73 -13.92
CA ILE A 62 5.50 9.77 -12.45
C ILE A 62 6.70 10.52 -11.86
N VAL A 63 7.93 10.22 -12.31
CA VAL A 63 9.12 10.97 -11.90
C VAL A 63 8.94 12.46 -12.20
N GLY A 64 8.64 12.82 -13.45
CA GLY A 64 8.51 14.22 -13.87
C GLY A 64 7.37 14.98 -13.17
N HIS A 65 6.26 14.31 -12.84
CA HIS A 65 5.15 14.92 -12.13
C HIS A 65 5.52 15.22 -10.66
N PHE A 66 6.00 14.22 -9.93
CA PHE A 66 6.27 14.36 -8.49
C PHE A 66 7.51 15.20 -8.19
N SER A 67 8.57 15.11 -9.00
CA SER A 67 9.75 15.96 -8.84
C SER A 67 9.41 17.45 -9.01
N ARG A 68 8.52 17.80 -9.94
CA ARG A 68 8.02 19.19 -10.09
C ARG A 68 7.18 19.65 -8.90
N ALA A 69 6.50 18.73 -8.24
CA ALA A 69 5.73 18.99 -7.02
C ALA A 69 6.58 18.96 -5.73
N GLY A 70 7.92 18.84 -5.84
CA GLY A 70 8.82 18.80 -4.69
C GLY A 70 8.82 17.48 -3.92
N VAL A 71 8.20 16.43 -4.45
CA VAL A 71 8.21 15.09 -3.84
C VAL A 71 9.41 14.30 -4.38
N PRO A 72 10.35 13.84 -3.52
CA PRO A 72 11.50 13.07 -3.97
C PRO A 72 11.09 11.79 -4.71
N MET A 73 11.46 11.71 -5.99
CA MET A 73 11.04 10.61 -6.87
C MET A 73 12.21 10.12 -7.73
N TRP A 74 12.65 8.89 -7.49
CA TRP A 74 13.67 8.20 -8.30
C TRP A 74 13.04 7.01 -9.05
N SER A 75 13.75 6.47 -10.05
CA SER A 75 13.19 5.51 -11.02
C SER A 75 12.54 4.29 -10.37
N SER A 76 13.21 3.62 -9.43
CA SER A 76 12.65 2.41 -8.80
C SER A 76 11.41 2.68 -7.94
N ARG A 77 11.31 3.86 -7.29
CA ARG A 77 10.09 4.27 -6.58
C ARG A 77 8.96 4.55 -7.57
N ALA A 78 9.24 5.23 -8.67
CA ALA A 78 8.26 5.51 -9.70
C ALA A 78 7.74 4.24 -10.37
N GLU A 79 8.61 3.24 -10.60
CA GLU A 79 8.22 1.92 -11.08
C GLU A 79 7.29 1.18 -10.12
N GLN A 80 7.56 1.22 -8.81
CA GLN A 80 6.68 0.62 -7.80
C GLN A 80 5.30 1.30 -7.78
N ILE A 81 5.27 2.64 -7.86
CA ILE A 81 4.02 3.41 -7.97
C ILE A 81 3.29 3.03 -9.25
N TYR A 82 3.98 2.96 -10.39
CA TYR A 82 3.39 2.57 -11.67
C TYR A 82 2.79 1.15 -11.63
N GLN A 83 3.48 0.21 -11.00
CA GLN A 83 2.95 -1.15 -10.78
C GLN A 83 1.67 -1.14 -9.92
N THR A 84 1.60 -0.25 -8.92
CA THR A 84 0.40 -0.09 -8.09
C THR A 84 -0.74 0.53 -8.90
N VAL A 85 -0.45 1.55 -9.72
CA VAL A 85 -1.40 2.16 -10.65
C VAL A 85 -2.01 1.11 -11.58
N GLY A 86 -1.21 0.17 -12.09
CA GLY A 86 -1.69 -0.90 -12.97
C GLY A 86 -2.55 -1.97 -12.28
N LYS A 87 -2.49 -2.09 -10.95
CA LYS A 87 -3.14 -3.19 -10.20
C LYS A 87 -4.44 -2.81 -9.50
N PHE A 88 -4.65 -1.53 -9.24
CA PHE A 88 -5.85 -1.04 -8.55
C PHE A 88 -6.63 -0.10 -9.47
N SER A 89 -7.96 -0.07 -9.36
CA SER A 89 -8.80 1.00 -9.91
C SER A 89 -8.72 2.26 -9.04
N LYS A 90 -9.27 3.38 -9.51
CA LYS A 90 -9.35 4.61 -8.70
C LYS A 90 -10.17 4.36 -7.42
N GLU A 91 -11.34 3.74 -7.57
CA GLU A 91 -12.29 3.44 -6.50
C GLU A 91 -11.67 2.48 -5.48
N GLN A 92 -10.86 1.51 -5.94
CA GLN A 92 -10.14 0.61 -5.05
C GLN A 92 -9.07 1.33 -4.22
N LEU A 93 -8.35 2.30 -4.81
CA LEU A 93 -7.37 3.11 -4.08
C LEU A 93 -8.06 3.99 -3.03
N GLU A 94 -9.16 4.64 -3.38
CA GLU A 94 -9.95 5.46 -2.46
C GLU A 94 -10.53 4.62 -1.30
N ARG A 95 -11.11 3.46 -1.61
CA ARG A 95 -11.58 2.51 -0.59
C ARG A 95 -10.42 2.03 0.28
N GLY A 96 -9.28 1.73 -0.33
CA GLY A 96 -8.07 1.33 0.39
C GLY A 96 -7.60 2.39 1.37
N LEU A 97 -7.60 3.67 1.00
CA LEU A 97 -7.23 4.76 1.91
C LEU A 97 -8.17 4.86 3.12
N LYS A 98 -9.49 4.64 2.93
CA LYS A 98 -10.46 4.58 4.05
C LYS A 98 -10.18 3.40 4.98
N LEU A 99 -9.86 2.23 4.42
CA LEU A 99 -9.49 1.05 5.20
C LEU A 99 -8.16 1.22 5.95
N ILE A 100 -7.18 1.87 5.31
CA ILE A 100 -5.90 2.22 5.94
C ILE A 100 -6.12 3.16 7.13
N PHE A 101 -6.99 4.18 6.98
CA PHE A 101 -7.34 5.07 8.08
C PHE A 101 -7.99 4.31 9.25
N ALA A 102 -8.94 3.41 8.97
CA ALA A 102 -9.57 2.60 10.00
C ALA A 102 -8.53 1.72 10.73
N ALA A 103 -7.63 1.07 9.98
CA ALA A 103 -6.55 0.27 10.56
C ALA A 103 -5.58 1.11 11.41
N ASP A 104 -5.16 2.29 10.96
CA ASP A 104 -4.23 3.16 11.72
C ASP A 104 -4.86 3.63 13.04
N ARG A 105 -6.16 4.00 13.01
CA ARG A 105 -6.91 4.31 14.22
C ARG A 105 -6.94 3.12 15.18
N ASP A 106 -7.22 1.92 14.67
CA ASP A 106 -7.38 0.74 15.50
C ASP A 106 -6.02 0.31 16.11
N LEU A 107 -4.91 0.46 15.39
CA LEU A 107 -3.53 0.26 15.88
C LEU A 107 -3.11 1.26 16.98
N ARG A 108 -3.86 2.36 17.17
CA ARG A 108 -3.63 3.35 18.24
C ARG A 108 -4.58 3.19 19.43
N SER A 109 -5.44 2.17 19.41
CA SER A 109 -6.37 1.89 20.51
C SER A 109 -5.63 1.45 21.79
N ALA A 110 -6.34 1.32 22.91
CA ALA A 110 -5.71 1.13 24.21
C ALA A 110 -4.87 -0.17 24.33
N ARG A 111 -5.20 -1.22 23.57
CA ARG A 111 -4.50 -2.52 23.51
C ARG A 111 -4.80 -3.26 22.19
N PRO A 112 -4.25 -2.81 21.06
CA PRO A 112 -4.48 -3.48 19.80
C PRO A 112 -3.68 -4.77 19.73
N ASP A 113 -4.26 -5.79 19.11
CA ASP A 113 -3.48 -6.86 18.49
C ASP A 113 -3.21 -6.43 17.04
N ASP A 114 -2.00 -5.92 16.77
CA ASP A 114 -1.61 -5.39 15.48
C ASP A 114 -1.81 -6.40 14.35
N ARG A 115 -1.61 -7.70 14.63
CA ARG A 115 -1.81 -8.77 13.67
C ARG A 115 -3.28 -8.87 13.30
N ILE A 116 -4.18 -8.92 14.29
CA ILE A 116 -5.63 -8.99 14.02
C ILE A 116 -6.11 -7.76 13.23
N VAL A 117 -5.61 -6.56 13.57
CA VAL A 117 -5.96 -5.34 12.84
C VAL A 117 -5.52 -5.42 11.38
N MET A 118 -4.30 -5.89 11.12
CA MET A 118 -3.78 -6.02 9.76
C MET A 118 -4.41 -7.17 8.97
N GLU A 119 -4.73 -8.30 9.61
CA GLU A 119 -5.46 -9.41 8.98
C GLU A 119 -6.85 -8.94 8.53
N ARG A 120 -7.57 -8.22 9.40
CA ARG A 120 -8.86 -7.60 9.03
C ARG A 120 -8.69 -6.63 7.86
N PHE A 121 -7.64 -5.80 7.86
CA PHE A 121 -7.35 -4.91 6.74
C PHE A 121 -7.17 -5.67 5.42
N VAL A 122 -6.37 -6.75 5.41
CA VAL A 122 -6.16 -7.60 4.22
C VAL A 122 -7.48 -8.22 3.75
N LEU A 123 -8.27 -8.76 4.67
CA LEU A 123 -9.57 -9.37 4.37
C LEU A 123 -10.52 -8.36 3.74
N GLU A 124 -10.66 -7.17 4.33
CA GLU A 124 -11.53 -6.12 3.81
C GLU A 124 -11.06 -5.60 2.46
N LEU A 125 -9.77 -5.34 2.29
CA LEU A 125 -9.23 -4.78 1.06
C LEU A 125 -9.37 -5.73 -0.14
N THR A 126 -9.37 -7.04 0.11
CA THR A 126 -9.50 -8.09 -0.92
C THR A 126 -10.93 -8.58 -1.13
N ARG A 127 -11.95 -7.88 -0.61
CA ARG A 127 -13.36 -8.11 -0.97
C ARG A 127 -13.69 -7.60 -2.37
#